data_AF-A0A848NMC7-F1
#
_entry.id   AF-A0A848NMC7-F1
#
_cell.length_a   1.000
_cell.length_b   1.000
_cell.length_c   1.000
_cell.angle_alpha   90.00
_cell.angle_beta   90.00
_cell.angle_gamma   90.00
#
_symmetry.space_group_name_H-M   'P 1'
#
loop_
_entity.id
_entity.type
_entity.pdbx_description
1 polymer ?
#
loop_
_entity_poly.entity_id
_entity_poly.type
_entity_poly.pdbx_seq_one_letter_code
_entity_poly.pdbx_strand_id
1 'polypeptide(L)'
;NIGVIDNGFEADPTTDHHKLAVRDVLREVIAPEDAESTNEDGDIATHGAIVSRIVGGRIVADDPFAKGAATGINLYQANQATDFSNQTLRKLLSALDARGVKIVNNSWSFAPDPDYALPDGDETQPDSSTVQGFFPVLREAVNDNGQLLIWANGNESRSDPYLL
;
A
#
# COMPACT_ATOMS: atom_id res chain seq x y z
N ASN A 1 -7.68 -8.36 -10.76
CA ASN A 1 -6.89 -7.13 -10.60
C ASN A 1 -6.53 -6.97 -9.13
N ILE A 2 -5.26 -6.77 -8.82
CA ILE A 2 -4.75 -6.54 -7.46
C ILE A 2 -4.10 -5.15 -7.42
N GLY A 3 -4.40 -4.38 -6.38
CA GLY A 3 -3.81 -3.09 -6.10
C GLY A 3 -2.83 -3.17 -4.94
N VAL A 4 -1.74 -2.42 -5.01
CA VAL A 4 -0.79 -2.23 -3.91
C VAL A 4 -0.76 -0.74 -3.60
N ILE A 5 -1.16 -0.35 -2.38
CA ILE A 5 -0.98 0.99 -1.84
C ILE A 5 0.30 0.95 -1.00
N ASP A 6 1.33 1.62 -1.49
CA ASP A 6 2.66 1.66 -0.89
C ASP A 6 3.43 2.89 -1.41
N ASN A 7 4.67 3.09 -1.01
CA ASN A 7 5.51 4.16 -1.54
C ASN A 7 6.82 3.63 -2.14
N GLY A 8 7.55 4.44 -2.90
CA GLY A 8 8.85 4.04 -3.44
C GLY A 8 8.74 3.00 -4.56
N PHE A 9 7.79 3.18 -5.49
CA PHE A 9 7.81 2.40 -6.73
C PHE A 9 8.62 3.07 -7.83
N GLU A 10 8.90 4.37 -7.81
CA GLU A 10 9.60 5.03 -8.94
C GLU A 10 11.09 5.33 -8.73
N ALA A 11 11.68 4.98 -7.59
CA ALA A 11 13.11 5.20 -7.36
C ALA A 11 13.97 4.26 -8.27
N ASP A 12 15.11 4.77 -8.74
CA ASP A 12 15.96 4.35 -9.87
C ASP A 12 15.79 2.90 -10.45
N PRO A 13 15.40 2.76 -11.74
CA PRO A 13 15.26 1.47 -12.42
C PRO A 13 16.56 0.76 -12.82
N THR A 14 17.75 1.36 -12.61
CA THR A 14 19.03 0.77 -13.07
C THR A 14 19.56 -0.36 -12.20
N THR A 15 19.10 -0.48 -10.95
CA THR A 15 19.48 -1.56 -10.01
C THR A 15 18.28 -2.33 -9.47
N ASP A 16 17.05 -1.97 -9.86
CA ASP A 16 15.84 -2.51 -9.27
C ASP A 16 15.29 -3.74 -10.02
N HIS A 17 15.73 -4.92 -9.58
CA HIS A 17 15.15 -6.18 -10.04
C HIS A 17 13.66 -6.33 -9.67
N HIS A 18 13.12 -5.56 -8.73
CA HIS A 18 11.72 -5.62 -8.31
C HIS A 18 10.78 -5.09 -9.39
N LYS A 19 11.06 -3.93 -10.00
CA LYS A 19 10.33 -3.46 -11.21
C LYS A 19 10.40 -4.47 -12.35
N LEU A 20 11.60 -5.00 -12.62
CA LEU A 20 11.80 -5.98 -13.68
C LEU A 20 10.99 -7.27 -13.44
N ALA A 21 10.85 -7.67 -12.17
CA ALA A 21 10.07 -8.83 -11.77
C ALA A 21 8.56 -8.64 -11.99
N VAL A 22 8.04 -7.42 -11.93
CA VAL A 22 6.60 -7.17 -12.12
C VAL A 22 6.21 -6.68 -13.50
N ARG A 23 7.17 -6.38 -14.38
CA ARG A 23 6.96 -5.77 -15.71
C ARG A 23 5.81 -6.38 -16.52
N ASP A 24 5.66 -7.70 -16.51
CA ASP A 24 4.69 -8.38 -17.36
C ASP A 24 3.26 -8.39 -16.75
N VAL A 25 3.14 -8.12 -15.44
CA VAL A 25 1.86 -8.07 -14.71
C VAL A 25 1.45 -6.65 -14.31
N LEU A 26 2.40 -5.73 -14.20
CA LEU A 26 2.17 -4.32 -13.89
C LEU A 26 1.41 -3.66 -15.04
N ARG A 27 0.30 -3.01 -14.71
CA ARG A 27 -0.53 -2.27 -15.66
C ARG A 27 -0.33 -0.78 -15.57
N GLU A 28 -0.18 -0.26 -14.35
CA GLU A 28 -0.09 1.16 -14.11
C GLU A 28 0.55 1.43 -12.74
N VAL A 29 1.25 2.56 -12.66
CA VAL A 29 1.63 3.23 -11.42
C VAL A 29 0.73 4.44 -11.28
N ILE A 30 -0.13 4.44 -10.28
CA ILE A 30 -1.07 5.51 -9.94
C ILE A 30 -0.35 6.50 -9.02
N ALA A 31 -0.52 7.78 -9.32
CA ALA A 31 0.15 8.89 -8.63
C ALA A 31 1.70 8.75 -8.61
N PRO A 32 2.36 8.56 -9.76
CA PRO A 32 3.82 8.45 -9.81
C PRO A 32 4.55 9.65 -9.17
N GLU A 33 3.93 10.83 -9.15
CA GLU A 33 4.41 12.04 -8.50
C GLU A 33 4.50 11.95 -6.96
N ASP A 34 3.72 11.06 -6.34
CA ASP A 34 3.66 10.87 -4.89
C ASP A 34 4.73 9.86 -4.41
N ALA A 35 5.59 9.36 -5.30
CA ALA A 35 6.65 8.42 -4.95
C ALA A 35 7.74 9.07 -4.08
N GLU A 36 8.09 8.43 -2.96
CA GLU A 36 9.33 8.72 -2.25
C GLU A 36 10.52 8.44 -3.17
N SER A 37 11.42 9.41 -3.27
CA SER A 37 12.70 9.21 -3.95
C SER A 37 13.68 8.44 -3.09
N THR A 38 13.62 8.59 -1.76
CA THR A 38 14.57 8.04 -0.80
C THR A 38 13.88 7.62 0.49
N ASN A 39 14.39 6.61 1.17
CA ASN A 39 13.94 6.17 2.50
C ASN A 39 14.59 6.99 3.63
N GLU A 40 14.33 6.59 4.87
CA GLU A 40 14.88 7.22 6.09
C GLU A 40 16.42 7.24 6.16
N ASP A 41 17.09 6.29 5.50
CA ASP A 41 18.54 6.18 5.44
C ASP A 41 19.16 6.98 4.27
N GLY A 42 18.33 7.61 3.44
CA GLY A 42 18.75 8.32 2.23
C GLY A 42 18.98 7.43 1.01
N ASP A 43 18.69 6.13 1.12
CA ASP A 43 18.74 5.18 0.03
C ASP A 43 17.50 5.28 -0.86
N ILE A 44 17.60 4.91 -2.13
CA ILE A 44 16.50 4.85 -3.10
C ILE A 44 15.32 4.04 -2.52
N ALA A 45 14.15 4.66 -2.38
CA ALA A 45 12.97 4.01 -1.81
C ALA A 45 12.38 3.00 -2.79
N THR A 46 12.43 1.71 -2.44
CA THR A 46 11.97 0.59 -3.29
C THR A 46 10.85 -0.24 -2.66
N HIS A 47 10.29 0.20 -1.52
CA HIS A 47 9.40 -0.62 -0.70
C HIS A 47 8.16 -1.10 -1.49
N GLY A 48 7.49 -0.21 -2.20
CA GLY A 48 6.36 -0.53 -3.05
C GLY A 48 6.70 -1.45 -4.21
N ALA A 49 7.91 -1.32 -4.79
CA ALA A 49 8.38 -2.26 -5.81
C ALA A 49 8.61 -3.66 -5.22
N ILE A 50 9.18 -3.76 -4.02
CA ILE A 50 9.36 -5.01 -3.28
C ILE A 50 8.00 -5.66 -2.97
N VAL A 51 7.05 -4.92 -2.42
CA VAL A 51 5.71 -5.44 -2.09
C VAL A 51 4.98 -5.90 -3.35
N SER A 52 5.01 -5.10 -4.42
CA SER A 52 4.49 -5.48 -5.73
C SER A 52 5.11 -6.80 -6.26
N ARG A 53 6.42 -6.98 -6.06
CA ARG A 53 7.11 -8.23 -6.42
C ARG A 53 6.66 -9.41 -5.57
N ILE A 54 6.45 -9.24 -4.27
CA ILE A 54 5.91 -10.30 -3.40
C ILE A 54 4.54 -10.75 -3.90
N VAL A 55 3.70 -9.83 -4.37
CA VAL A 55 2.38 -10.15 -4.90
C VAL A 55 2.46 -10.92 -6.22
N GLY A 56 3.18 -10.40 -7.22
CA GLY A 56 3.07 -10.90 -8.61
C GLY A 56 4.36 -11.05 -9.38
N GLY A 57 5.50 -10.94 -8.71
CA GLY A 57 6.82 -10.95 -9.35
C GLY A 57 7.17 -12.29 -10.00
N ARG A 58 7.75 -12.25 -11.19
CA ARG A 58 8.43 -13.41 -11.78
C ARG A 58 9.85 -13.56 -11.22
N ILE A 59 10.44 -14.73 -11.44
CA ILE A 59 11.87 -14.94 -11.21
C ILE A 59 12.66 -14.09 -12.21
N VAL A 60 13.68 -13.41 -11.70
CA VAL A 60 14.68 -12.66 -12.48
C VAL A 60 15.97 -13.49 -12.43
N ALA A 61 16.69 -13.58 -13.56
CA ALA A 61 17.95 -14.32 -13.60
C ALA A 61 18.97 -13.69 -12.65
N ASP A 62 19.78 -14.52 -12.00
CA ASP A 62 20.81 -14.10 -11.03
C ASP A 62 20.27 -13.32 -9.82
N ASP A 63 18.97 -13.47 -9.55
CA ASP A 63 18.30 -12.88 -8.40
C ASP A 63 17.72 -13.99 -7.50
N PRO A 64 18.13 -14.08 -6.22
CA PRO A 64 17.68 -15.15 -5.32
C PRO A 64 16.23 -15.01 -4.86
N PHE A 65 15.57 -13.88 -5.14
CA PHE A 65 14.23 -13.61 -4.64
C PHE A 65 13.17 -14.47 -5.34
N ALA A 66 12.35 -15.13 -4.53
CA ALA A 66 11.37 -16.11 -5.00
C ALA A 66 10.28 -15.50 -5.90
N LYS A 67 9.57 -16.39 -6.60
CA LYS A 67 8.38 -15.99 -7.36
C LYS A 67 7.31 -15.43 -6.41
N GLY A 68 6.61 -14.39 -6.85
CA GLY A 68 5.48 -13.82 -6.14
C GLY A 68 4.32 -14.79 -5.96
N ALA A 69 3.45 -14.47 -5.00
CA ALA A 69 2.37 -15.33 -4.53
C ALA A 69 1.31 -15.64 -5.60
N ALA A 70 1.08 -14.71 -6.53
CA ALA A 70 0.04 -14.80 -7.54
C ALA A 70 0.58 -14.78 -8.97
N THR A 71 -0.15 -15.42 -9.89
CA THR A 71 0.17 -15.47 -11.32
C THR A 71 -1.06 -15.18 -12.16
N GLY A 72 -0.87 -14.71 -13.40
CA GLY A 72 -2.00 -14.36 -14.28
C GLY A 72 -2.82 -13.16 -13.79
N ILE A 73 -2.21 -12.30 -12.98
CA ILE A 73 -2.86 -11.12 -12.41
C ILE A 73 -2.59 -9.87 -13.26
N ASN A 74 -3.45 -8.87 -13.08
CA ASN A 74 -3.15 -7.48 -13.42
C ASN A 74 -2.85 -6.75 -12.12
N LEU A 75 -1.65 -6.19 -12.01
CA LEU A 75 -1.15 -5.47 -10.85
C LEU A 75 -1.22 -3.96 -11.10
N TYR A 76 -1.71 -3.22 -10.12
CA TYR A 76 -1.73 -1.76 -10.09
C TYR A 76 -0.97 -1.31 -8.86
N GLN A 77 0.11 -0.55 -9.04
CA GLN A 77 0.77 0.13 -7.93
C GLN A 77 0.08 1.48 -7.74
N ALA A 78 -0.18 1.88 -6.50
CA ALA A 78 -0.65 3.20 -6.14
C ALA A 78 0.32 3.79 -5.12
N ASN A 79 1.04 4.84 -5.52
CA ASN A 79 1.94 5.51 -4.60
C ASN A 79 1.13 6.32 -3.59
N GLN A 80 1.44 6.10 -2.33
CA GLN A 80 0.89 6.86 -1.21
C GLN A 80 1.87 7.96 -0.84
N ALA A 81 1.38 9.20 -0.83
CA ALA A 81 2.14 10.35 -0.36
C ALA A 81 2.56 10.19 1.11
N THR A 82 3.66 10.84 1.51
CA THR A 82 4.19 10.81 2.88
C THR A 82 3.13 11.13 3.94
N ASP A 83 2.22 12.06 3.65
CA ASP A 83 1.13 12.41 4.55
C ASP A 83 -0.07 11.46 4.33
N PHE A 84 -0.30 10.58 5.31
CA PHE A 84 -1.46 9.70 5.34
C PHE A 84 -2.71 10.43 5.85
N SER A 85 -3.74 10.52 5.00
CA SER A 85 -5.02 11.14 5.33
C SER A 85 -6.18 10.33 4.75
N ASN A 86 -7.38 10.51 5.32
CA ASN A 86 -8.59 9.88 4.80
C ASN A 86 -8.94 10.33 3.37
N GLN A 87 -8.60 11.57 3.00
CA GLN A 87 -8.81 12.08 1.64
C GLN A 87 -7.87 11.40 0.65
N THR A 88 -6.59 11.25 1.02
CA THR A 88 -5.60 10.54 0.19
C THR A 88 -6.01 9.08 0.04
N LEU A 89 -6.38 8.40 1.14
CA LEU A 89 -6.85 7.02 1.10
C LEU A 89 -8.09 6.85 0.21
N ARG A 90 -9.10 7.74 0.33
CA ARG A 90 -10.29 7.70 -0.53
C ARG A 90 -9.92 7.89 -2.00
N LYS A 91 -9.03 8.83 -2.33
CA LYS A 91 -8.55 9.07 -3.70
C LYS A 91 -7.93 7.80 -4.27
N LEU A 92 -7.04 7.15 -3.53
CA LEU A 92 -6.35 5.94 -3.98
C LEU A 92 -7.30 4.74 -4.15
N LEU A 93 -8.17 4.48 -3.17
CA LEU A 93 -9.14 3.38 -3.24
C LEU A 93 -10.13 3.57 -4.39
N SER A 94 -10.61 4.80 -4.60
CA SER A 94 -11.48 5.15 -5.73
C SER A 94 -10.77 4.97 -7.08
N ALA A 95 -9.50 5.39 -7.16
CA ALA A 95 -8.69 5.21 -8.37
C ALA A 95 -8.48 3.72 -8.68
N LEU A 96 -8.23 2.89 -7.66
CA LEU A 96 -8.10 1.44 -7.80
C LEU A 96 -9.43 0.79 -8.22
N ASP A 97 -10.56 1.19 -7.62
CA ASP A 97 -11.87 0.66 -8.03
C ASP A 97 -12.24 1.03 -9.46
N ALA A 98 -11.92 2.26 -9.91
CA ALA A 98 -12.09 2.68 -11.31
C ALA A 98 -11.33 1.79 -12.31
N ARG A 99 -10.29 1.07 -11.85
CA ARG A 99 -9.51 0.09 -12.63
C ARG A 99 -9.96 -1.36 -12.38
N GLY A 100 -11.10 -1.53 -11.70
CA GLY A 100 -11.68 -2.82 -11.36
C GLY A 100 -10.85 -3.63 -10.37
N VAL A 101 -10.03 -2.99 -9.54
CA VAL A 101 -9.27 -3.67 -8.48
C VAL A 101 -10.20 -4.12 -7.36
N LYS A 102 -10.14 -5.41 -7.01
CA LYS A 102 -10.97 -6.02 -5.96
C LYS A 102 -10.18 -6.61 -4.80
N ILE A 103 -8.86 -6.68 -4.90
CA ILE A 103 -7.98 -7.02 -3.78
C ILE A 103 -6.98 -5.87 -3.67
N VAL A 104 -6.94 -5.22 -2.52
CA VAL A 104 -6.04 -4.09 -2.26
C VAL A 104 -5.14 -4.49 -1.09
N ASN A 105 -3.85 -4.57 -1.34
CA ASN A 105 -2.84 -4.65 -0.28
C ASN A 105 -2.42 -3.23 0.09
N ASN A 106 -2.60 -2.84 1.34
CA ASN A 106 -2.14 -1.57 1.87
C ASN A 106 -1.04 -1.82 2.91
N SER A 107 0.15 -1.31 2.62
CA SER A 107 1.34 -1.49 3.48
C SER A 107 1.52 -0.36 4.51
N TRP A 108 0.73 0.71 4.42
CA TRP A 108 0.71 1.82 5.38
C TRP A 108 -0.20 1.52 6.57
N SER A 109 -0.03 2.23 7.69
CA SER A 109 -1.05 2.23 8.74
C SER A 109 -0.91 3.52 9.59
N PHE A 110 -1.60 3.63 10.74
CA PHE A 110 -1.64 4.84 11.61
C PHE A 110 -0.33 5.11 12.39
N ALA A 111 -0.27 6.01 13.37
CA ALA A 111 0.90 6.04 14.26
C ALA A 111 0.65 5.09 15.45
N PRO A 112 1.66 4.43 16.04
CA PRO A 112 1.51 3.60 17.23
C PRO A 112 1.44 4.44 18.51
N ASP A 113 0.86 5.62 18.42
CA ASP A 113 0.58 6.47 19.57
C ASP A 113 -0.55 5.83 20.40
N PRO A 114 -0.47 5.85 21.75
CA PRO A 114 -1.56 5.37 22.62
C PRO A 114 -2.96 5.83 22.22
N ASP A 115 -3.10 7.01 21.62
CA ASP A 115 -4.38 7.53 21.15
C ASP A 115 -5.03 6.63 20.08
N TYR A 116 -4.24 5.89 19.29
CA TYR A 116 -4.73 5.01 18.22
C TYR A 116 -4.77 3.52 18.61
N ALA A 117 -4.41 3.17 19.85
CA ALA A 117 -4.34 1.79 20.31
C ALA A 117 -5.70 1.27 20.81
N LEU A 118 -6.15 0.10 20.31
CA LEU A 118 -7.36 -0.52 20.82
C LEU A 118 -7.19 -1.15 22.22
N PRO A 119 -8.29 -1.23 23.02
CA PRO A 119 -9.64 -0.72 22.70
C PRO A 119 -9.90 0.71 23.20
N ASP A 120 -8.94 1.31 23.90
CA ASP A 120 -9.18 2.46 24.79
C ASP A 120 -8.59 3.78 24.26
N GLY A 121 -7.83 3.75 23.17
CA GLY A 121 -7.25 4.96 22.58
C GLY A 121 -8.33 5.94 22.13
N ASP A 122 -8.12 7.24 22.39
CA ASP A 122 -9.10 8.30 22.11
C ASP A 122 -9.49 8.35 20.61
N GLU A 123 -8.55 8.07 19.70
CA GLU A 123 -8.79 8.02 18.26
C GLU A 123 -9.49 6.73 17.80
N THR A 124 -9.67 5.74 18.68
CA THR A 124 -10.45 4.53 18.39
C THR A 124 -11.93 4.64 18.77
N GLN A 125 -12.30 5.71 19.49
CA GLN A 125 -13.68 5.95 19.91
C GLN A 125 -14.60 6.25 18.72
N PRO A 126 -15.89 5.86 18.74
CA PRO A 126 -16.80 6.04 17.62
C PRO A 126 -16.97 7.49 17.15
N ASP A 127 -16.80 8.46 18.03
CA ASP A 127 -16.92 9.90 17.77
C ASP A 127 -15.58 10.59 17.48
N SER A 128 -14.47 9.84 17.46
CA SER A 128 -13.15 10.36 17.13
C SER A 128 -13.05 10.86 15.69
N SER A 129 -12.10 11.77 15.45
CA SER A 129 -11.84 12.28 14.11
C SER A 129 -11.35 11.19 13.16
N THR A 130 -10.57 10.23 13.67
CA THR A 130 -10.08 9.07 12.92
C THR A 130 -11.21 8.15 12.50
N VAL A 131 -12.09 7.74 13.43
CA VAL A 131 -13.20 6.84 13.10
C VAL A 131 -14.17 7.53 12.15
N GLN A 132 -14.61 8.76 12.46
CA GLN A 132 -15.51 9.53 11.60
C GLN A 132 -14.89 9.85 10.24
N GLY A 133 -13.57 9.96 10.17
CA GLY A 133 -12.83 10.29 8.95
C GLY A 133 -12.55 9.08 8.05
N PHE A 134 -12.03 7.99 8.60
CA PHE A 134 -11.52 6.84 7.83
C PHE A 134 -12.56 5.73 7.67
N PHE A 135 -13.43 5.45 8.65
CA PHE A 135 -14.37 4.34 8.54
C PHE A 135 -15.34 4.49 7.38
N PRO A 136 -15.87 5.69 7.05
CA PRO A 136 -16.70 5.86 5.86
C PRO A 136 -15.95 5.49 4.58
N VAL A 137 -14.65 5.79 4.49
CA VAL A 137 -13.80 5.45 3.33
C VAL A 137 -13.60 3.94 3.22
N LEU A 138 -13.29 3.28 4.34
CA LEU A 138 -13.15 1.81 4.38
C LEU A 138 -14.47 1.10 4.07
N ARG A 139 -15.58 1.61 4.62
CA ARG A 139 -16.93 1.11 4.37
C ARG A 139 -17.30 1.23 2.89
N GLU A 140 -17.05 2.38 2.26
CA GLU A 140 -17.28 2.62 0.84
C GLU A 140 -16.48 1.62 -0.02
N ALA A 141 -15.19 1.47 0.26
CA ALA A 141 -14.34 0.52 -0.45
C ALA A 141 -14.81 -0.94 -0.33
N VAL A 142 -15.20 -1.38 0.87
CA VAL A 142 -15.59 -2.78 1.11
C VAL A 142 -17.02 -3.05 0.66
N ASN A 143 -17.99 -2.25 1.12
CA ASN A 143 -19.40 -2.57 0.94
C ASN A 143 -19.96 -2.09 -0.40
N ASP A 144 -19.51 -0.93 -0.88
CA ASP A 144 -20.06 -0.33 -2.10
C ASP A 144 -19.23 -0.76 -3.32
N ASN A 145 -17.90 -0.77 -3.18
CA ASN A 145 -17.00 -1.14 -4.27
C ASN A 145 -16.63 -2.64 -4.26
N GLY A 146 -16.94 -3.39 -3.20
CA GLY A 146 -16.65 -4.84 -3.14
C GLY A 146 -15.15 -5.15 -3.11
N GLN A 147 -14.32 -4.26 -2.55
CA GLN A 147 -12.88 -4.47 -2.42
C GLN A 147 -12.57 -5.25 -1.15
N LEU A 148 -11.74 -6.29 -1.26
CA LEU A 148 -11.06 -6.92 -0.13
C LEU A 148 -9.83 -6.09 0.21
N LEU A 149 -9.78 -5.57 1.45
CA LEU A 149 -8.64 -4.83 1.97
C LEU A 149 -7.76 -5.77 2.81
N ILE A 150 -6.49 -5.87 2.45
CA ILE A 150 -5.43 -6.53 3.22
C ILE A 150 -4.57 -5.41 3.78
N TRP A 151 -4.39 -5.38 5.09
CA TRP A 151 -3.75 -4.26 5.78
C TRP A 151 -2.54 -4.73 6.59
N ALA A 152 -1.43 -3.99 6.50
CA ALA A 152 -0.28 -4.23 7.35
C ALA A 152 -0.61 -3.90 8.81
N ASN A 153 -0.29 -4.83 9.71
CA ASN A 153 -0.51 -4.66 11.15
C ASN A 153 0.61 -3.85 11.84
N GLY A 154 1.56 -3.32 11.07
CA GLY A 154 2.66 -2.53 11.61
C GLY A 154 3.88 -3.33 12.03
N ASN A 155 4.96 -2.61 12.35
CA ASN A 155 6.23 -3.19 12.75
C ASN A 155 6.50 -2.89 14.23
N GLU A 156 6.80 -3.94 15.01
CA GLU A 156 7.17 -3.81 16.41
C GLU A 156 8.36 -2.86 16.59
N SER A 157 8.32 -2.02 17.64
CA SER A 157 9.40 -1.08 18.00
C SER A 157 9.73 -0.01 16.95
N ARG A 158 8.98 0.06 15.85
CA ARG A 158 8.95 1.21 14.94
C ARG A 158 7.67 2.01 15.18
N SER A 159 7.65 3.24 14.68
CA SER A 159 6.47 4.11 14.61
C SER A 159 5.38 3.54 13.65
N ASP A 160 5.33 2.22 13.47
CA ASP A 160 4.61 1.52 12.42
C ASP A 160 3.53 0.58 13.03
N PRO A 161 2.37 0.38 12.38
CA PRO A 161 1.08 0.49 13.06
C PRO A 161 0.02 -0.62 12.80
N TYR A 162 -0.79 -0.92 13.82
CA TYR A 162 -1.90 -1.88 13.80
C TYR A 162 -3.10 -1.36 12.98
N LEU A 163 -3.83 -2.26 12.31
CA LEU A 163 -5.18 -1.93 11.84
C LEU A 163 -6.10 -2.10 13.04
N LEU A 164 -6.42 -0.99 13.72
CA LEU A 164 -7.42 -0.89 14.80
C LEU A 164 -7.34 -2.11 15.74
#